data_AF-A0A2Z2NT52-F1
#
_entry.id   AF-A0A2Z2NT52-F1
#
_cell.length_a   1.000
_cell.length_b   1.000
_cell.length_c   1.000
_cell.angle_alpha   90.00
_cell.angle_beta   90.00
_cell.angle_gamma   90.00
#
_symmetry.space_group_name_H-M   'P 1'
#
loop_
_entity.id
_entity.type
_entity.pdbx_description
1 polymer ?
#
loop_
_entity_poly.entity_id
_entity_poly.type
_entity_poly.pdbx_seq_one_letter_code
_entity_poly.pdbx_strand_id
1 'polypeptide(L)'
;MHMKEKSGEFDVLPEGYVGAIYTCSMHSEVRHPGPGACPLCSMGLECVGLQGEGPDSELHDITRRLWVGIGLSVPLLVLSTNGQVGVFFEVAAVIVTLVLLGQVMELRACEGMGKAVRAMLDMAAKIAQMIRSDSNRRRDRA
;
A
#
# COMPACT_ATOMS: atom_id res chain seq x y z
N MET A 1 -21.08 30.86 -5.89
CA MET A 1 -21.29 29.65 -5.07
C MET A 1 -19.94 29.16 -4.59
N HIS A 2 -19.74 29.14 -3.27
CA HIS A 2 -18.53 28.71 -2.60
C HIS A 2 -18.37 27.19 -2.68
N MET A 3 -17.19 26.69 -3.08
CA MET A 3 -16.70 25.39 -2.63
C MET A 3 -15.24 25.58 -2.23
N LYS A 4 -15.07 25.76 -0.92
CA LYS A 4 -13.81 26.04 -0.24
C LYS A 4 -13.06 24.72 -0.06
N GLU A 5 -11.83 24.69 -0.54
CA GLU A 5 -10.80 23.70 -0.22
C GLU A 5 -10.82 23.35 1.28
N LYS A 6 -11.16 22.09 1.61
CA LYS A 6 -11.03 21.48 2.94
C LYS A 6 -10.50 20.04 2.83
N SER A 7 -9.53 19.82 1.94
CA SER A 7 -8.88 18.52 1.72
C SER A 7 -8.17 17.96 2.98
N GLY A 8 -7.95 18.80 4.01
CA GLY A 8 -7.38 18.37 5.30
C GLY A 8 -8.36 18.18 6.46
N GLU A 9 -9.67 18.42 6.31
CA GLU A 9 -10.62 18.30 7.43
C GLU A 9 -11.28 16.91 7.53
N PHE A 10 -11.18 16.09 6.48
CA PHE A 10 -11.79 14.75 6.41
C PHE A 10 -10.78 13.61 6.59
N ASP A 11 -9.50 13.93 6.76
CA ASP A 11 -8.47 12.98 7.19
C ASP A 11 -8.36 13.04 8.71
N VAL A 12 -8.90 12.02 9.39
CA VAL A 12 -8.89 11.92 10.86
C VAL A 12 -7.82 10.96 11.37
N LEU A 13 -6.83 10.61 10.55
CA LEU A 13 -5.69 9.81 11.02
C LEU A 13 -4.73 10.66 11.87
N PRO A 14 -4.33 10.18 13.07
CA PRO A 14 -3.21 10.77 13.79
C PRO A 14 -1.88 10.54 13.05
N GLU A 15 -0.94 11.48 13.16
CA GLU A 15 0.40 11.35 12.57
C GLU A 15 1.09 10.08 13.09
N GLY A 16 1.37 9.12 12.20
CA GLY A 16 1.97 7.83 12.56
C GLY A 16 0.99 6.74 12.99
N TYR A 17 -0.30 6.84 12.65
CA TYR A 17 -1.27 5.77 12.88
C TYR A 17 -0.82 4.45 12.25
N VAL A 18 -0.79 3.39 13.04
CA VAL A 18 -0.46 2.03 12.61
C VAL A 18 -1.73 1.18 12.73
N GLY A 19 -2.33 0.81 11.60
CA GLY A 19 -3.61 0.11 11.60
C GLY A 19 -4.36 0.20 10.26
N ALA A 20 -5.54 -0.40 10.20
CA ALA A 20 -6.37 -0.41 9.01
C ALA A 20 -6.90 1.01 8.68
N ILE A 21 -6.65 1.47 7.46
CA ILE A 21 -7.18 2.72 6.91
C ILE A 21 -8.39 2.38 6.06
N TYR A 22 -9.47 3.13 6.29
CA TYR A 22 -10.71 3.02 5.55
C TYR A 22 -10.93 4.29 4.72
N THR A 23 -11.28 4.13 3.45
CA THR A 23 -11.60 5.24 2.53
C THR A 23 -12.80 4.89 1.65
N CYS A 24 -13.39 5.90 1.01
CA CYS A 24 -14.55 5.72 0.15
C CYS A 24 -14.09 5.67 -1.32
N SER A 25 -14.54 4.67 -2.07
CA SER A 25 -14.19 4.47 -3.49
C SER A 25 -14.45 5.72 -4.38
N MET A 26 -15.43 6.54 -4.01
CA MET A 26 -15.75 7.79 -4.72
C MET A 26 -15.05 9.04 -4.16
N HIS A 27 -14.51 8.97 -2.95
CA HIS A 27 -13.90 10.12 -2.26
C HIS A 27 -12.64 9.66 -1.50
N SER A 28 -11.52 9.58 -2.23
CA SER A 28 -10.23 9.12 -1.69
C SER A 28 -9.59 10.07 -0.66
N GLU A 29 -10.10 11.29 -0.55
CA GLU A 29 -9.70 12.30 0.44
C GLU A 29 -10.22 11.98 1.85
N VAL A 30 -11.20 11.09 1.98
CA VAL A 30 -11.77 10.66 3.27
C VAL A 30 -10.96 9.49 3.80
N ARG A 31 -10.33 9.66 4.97
CA ARG A 31 -9.52 8.60 5.62
C ARG A 31 -9.92 8.45 7.08
N HIS A 32 -10.34 7.25 7.45
CA HIS A 32 -10.76 6.92 8.81
C HIS A 32 -10.00 5.71 9.38
N PRO A 33 -9.73 5.70 10.70
CA PRO A 33 -9.06 4.60 11.39
C PRO A 33 -9.97 3.37 11.64
N GLY A 34 -11.27 3.45 11.30
CA GLY A 34 -12.24 2.40 11.55
C GLY A 34 -13.41 2.40 10.57
N PRO A 35 -14.24 1.33 10.57
CA PRO A 35 -15.38 1.20 9.69
C PRO A 35 -16.46 2.23 10.02
N GLY A 36 -17.16 2.72 9.00
CA GLY A 36 -18.22 3.70 9.17
C GLY A 36 -18.88 4.08 7.86
N ALA A 37 -19.77 5.08 7.93
CA ALA A 37 -20.35 5.71 6.76
C ALA A 37 -19.53 6.95 6.36
N CYS A 38 -19.29 7.11 5.06
CA CYS A 38 -18.65 8.28 4.49
C CYS A 38 -19.51 9.54 4.74
N PRO A 39 -18.97 10.63 5.32
CA PRO A 39 -19.72 11.84 5.60
C PRO A 39 -20.11 12.64 4.34
N LEU A 40 -19.53 12.31 3.17
CA LEU A 40 -19.83 12.99 1.90
C LEU A 40 -20.92 12.32 1.09
N CYS A 41 -20.89 10.98 0.96
CA CYS A 41 -21.81 10.24 0.09
C CYS A 41 -22.65 9.20 0.82
N SER A 42 -22.51 9.08 2.15
CA SER A 42 -23.24 8.13 3.00
C SER A 42 -23.07 6.64 2.67
N MET A 43 -22.14 6.30 1.77
CA MET A 43 -21.76 4.91 1.49
C MET A 43 -20.82 4.36 2.55
N GLY A 44 -20.71 3.03 2.63
CA GLY A 44 -19.73 2.35 3.47
C GLY A 44 -18.30 2.78 3.14
N LEU A 45 -17.47 2.82 4.17
CA LEU A 45 -16.03 2.97 4.04
C LEU A 45 -15.40 1.59 3.81
N GLU A 46 -14.62 1.44 2.75
CA GLU A 46 -13.88 0.21 2.43
C GLU A 46 -12.45 0.27 2.98
N CYS A 47 -11.91 -0.87 3.44
CA CYS A 47 -10.50 -1.00 3.80
C CYS A 47 -9.62 -0.91 2.56
N VAL A 48 -8.62 -0.01 2.57
CA VAL A 48 -7.66 0.11 1.46
C VAL A 48 -6.23 -0.26 1.88
N GLY A 49 -5.96 -0.43 3.18
CA GLY A 49 -4.70 -1.05 3.61
C GLY A 49 -4.42 -0.92 5.11
N LEU A 50 -3.38 -1.61 5.56
CA LEU A 50 -2.78 -1.44 6.89
C LEU A 50 -1.66 -0.39 6.76
N GLN A 51 -1.82 0.78 7.39
CA GLN A 51 -0.72 1.74 7.52
C GLN A 51 0.29 1.13 8.51
N GLY A 52 1.54 0.91 8.08
CA GLY A 52 2.62 0.39 8.93
C GLY A 52 3.32 -0.86 8.44
N GLU A 53 2.78 -1.53 7.41
CA GLU A 53 3.59 -2.41 6.58
C GLU A 53 4.34 -1.54 5.56
N GLY A 54 5.64 -1.35 5.79
CA GLY A 54 6.51 -0.74 4.79
C GLY A 54 6.37 -1.50 3.46
N PRO A 55 6.43 -0.83 2.30
CA PRO A 55 6.36 -1.47 0.98
C PRO A 55 7.26 -2.71 0.85
N ASP A 56 8.34 -2.73 1.63
CA ASP A 56 9.39 -3.75 1.64
C ASP A 56 8.96 -5.08 2.32
N SER A 57 7.89 -5.08 3.12
CA SER A 57 7.46 -6.24 3.94
C SER A 57 6.66 -7.28 3.14
N GLU A 58 5.73 -6.86 2.28
CA GLU A 58 5.01 -7.74 1.35
C GLU A 58 5.96 -8.46 0.38
N LEU A 59 6.96 -7.72 -0.14
CA LEU A 59 7.97 -8.27 -1.04
C LEU A 59 8.84 -9.33 -0.36
N HIS A 60 9.21 -9.08 0.91
CA HIS A 60 10.00 -10.01 1.70
C HIS A 60 9.19 -11.25 2.11
N ASP A 61 7.88 -11.11 2.36
CA ASP A 61 7.02 -12.26 2.67
C ASP A 61 6.86 -13.20 1.47
N ILE A 62 6.63 -12.65 0.28
CA ILE A 62 6.45 -13.42 -0.95
C ILE A 62 7.78 -14.00 -1.46
N THR A 63 8.89 -13.27 -1.30
CA THR A 63 10.23 -13.82 -1.55
C THR A 63 10.55 -14.96 -0.58
N ARG A 64 10.23 -14.83 0.70
CA ARG A 64 10.42 -15.89 1.70
C ARG A 64 9.58 -17.12 1.39
N ARG A 65 8.31 -16.94 0.99
CA ARG A 65 7.43 -18.03 0.52
C ARG A 65 7.99 -18.73 -0.72
N LEU A 66 8.56 -17.99 -1.68
CA LEU A 66 9.24 -18.55 -2.85
C LEU A 66 10.45 -19.41 -2.45
N TRP A 67 11.31 -18.91 -1.55
CA TRP A 67 12.47 -19.65 -1.06
C TRP A 67 12.09 -20.91 -0.27
N VAL A 68 11.02 -20.85 0.54
CA VAL A 68 10.47 -22.03 1.23
C VAL A 68 9.91 -23.04 0.22
N GLY A 69 9.21 -22.56 -0.82
CA GLY A 69 8.71 -23.40 -1.91
C GLY A 69 9.84 -24.09 -2.68
N ILE A 70 10.92 -23.36 -3.00
CA ILE A 70 12.14 -23.90 -3.62
C ILE A 70 12.81 -24.92 -2.70
N GLY A 71 12.95 -24.61 -1.42
CA GLY A 71 13.55 -25.51 -0.43
C GLY A 71 12.77 -26.82 -0.26
N LEU A 72 11.44 -26.80 -0.44
CA LEU A 72 10.58 -27.98 -0.40
C LEU A 72 10.52 -28.72 -1.75
N SER A 73 10.55 -28.00 -2.87
CA SER A 73 10.43 -28.58 -4.21
C SER A 73 11.74 -29.20 -4.69
N VAL A 74 12.91 -28.65 -4.34
CA VAL A 74 14.22 -29.15 -4.77
C VAL A 74 14.49 -30.58 -4.28
N PRO A 75 14.32 -30.93 -2.99
CA PRO A 75 14.48 -32.32 -2.54
C PRO A 75 13.51 -33.28 -3.23
N LEU A 76 12.30 -32.80 -3.50
CA LEU A 76 11.24 -33.61 -4.10
C LEU A 76 11.50 -33.86 -5.60
N LEU A 77 12.06 -32.87 -6.31
CA LEU A 77 12.53 -33.00 -7.68
C LEU A 77 13.70 -33.99 -7.79
N VAL A 78 14.67 -33.90 -6.86
CA VAL A 78 15.81 -34.82 -6.78
C VAL A 78 15.33 -36.26 -6.52
N LEU A 79 14.39 -36.47 -5.59
CA LEU A 79 13.80 -37.79 -5.35
C LEU A 79 12.96 -38.29 -6.55
N SER A 80 12.29 -37.40 -7.29
CA SER A 80 11.55 -37.76 -8.50
C SER A 80 12.46 -38.31 -9.61
N THR A 81 13.65 -37.73 -9.80
CA THR A 81 14.64 -38.27 -10.75
C THR A 81 15.17 -39.65 -10.37
N ASN A 82 14.97 -40.09 -9.13
CA ASN A 82 15.30 -41.44 -8.64
C ASN A 82 14.16 -42.46 -8.86
N GLY A 83 13.08 -42.09 -9.56
CA GLY A 83 12.09 -43.03 -10.11
C GLY A 83 10.96 -43.47 -9.15
N GLN A 84 10.72 -42.74 -8.06
CA GLN A 84 9.76 -43.16 -7.01
C GLN A 84 8.57 -42.22 -6.76
N VAL A 85 8.32 -41.20 -7.61
CA VAL A 85 7.23 -40.23 -7.41
C VAL A 85 6.38 -40.07 -8.68
N GLY A 86 5.05 -40.10 -8.53
CA GLY A 86 4.11 -40.03 -9.66
C GLY A 86 4.09 -38.66 -10.35
N VAL A 87 3.93 -38.67 -11.68
CA VAL A 87 3.96 -37.51 -12.61
C VAL A 87 3.07 -36.33 -12.14
N PHE A 88 1.98 -36.59 -11.43
CA PHE A 88 1.10 -35.54 -10.89
C PHE A 88 1.80 -34.62 -9.89
N PHE A 89 2.72 -35.14 -9.09
CA PHE A 89 3.41 -34.34 -8.07
C PHE A 89 4.44 -33.41 -8.70
N GLU A 90 5.08 -33.84 -9.78
CA GLU A 90 5.99 -33.02 -10.58
C GLU A 90 5.25 -31.80 -11.16
N VAL A 91 4.10 -32.05 -11.82
CA VAL A 91 3.28 -30.99 -12.42
C VAL A 91 2.77 -30.01 -11.36
N ALA A 92 2.29 -30.51 -10.22
CA ALA A 92 1.83 -29.66 -9.12
C ALA A 92 2.96 -28.75 -8.57
N ALA A 93 4.15 -29.30 -8.36
CA ALA A 93 5.30 -28.54 -7.88
C ALA A 93 5.74 -27.45 -8.87
N VAL A 94 5.77 -27.77 -10.18
CA VAL A 94 6.10 -26.80 -11.23
C VAL A 94 5.07 -25.67 -11.29
N ILE A 95 3.77 -25.99 -11.29
CA ILE A 95 2.70 -24.98 -11.34
C ILE A 95 2.78 -24.03 -10.14
N VAL A 96 2.90 -24.56 -8.92
CA VAL A 96 3.00 -23.72 -7.72
C VAL A 96 4.23 -22.81 -7.78
N THR A 97 5.37 -23.33 -8.25
CA THR A 97 6.60 -22.53 -8.41
C THR A 97 6.41 -21.41 -9.44
N LEU A 98 5.76 -21.68 -10.57
CA LEU A 98 5.48 -20.68 -11.60
C LEU A 98 4.48 -19.61 -11.16
N VAL A 99 3.41 -19.99 -10.43
CA VAL A 99 2.43 -19.05 -9.88
C VAL A 99 3.10 -18.12 -8.86
N LEU A 100 3.89 -18.66 -7.92
CA LEU A 100 4.61 -17.84 -6.94
C LEU A 100 5.64 -16.93 -7.60
N LEU A 101 6.34 -17.40 -8.63
CA LEU A 101 7.27 -16.57 -9.40
C LEU A 101 6.54 -15.42 -10.12
N GLY A 102 5.35 -15.69 -10.67
CA GLY A 102 4.50 -14.67 -11.28
C GLY A 102 4.12 -13.57 -10.28
N GLN A 103 3.69 -13.94 -9.08
CA GLN A 103 3.35 -12.99 -8.01
C GLN A 103 4.55 -12.13 -7.59
N VAL A 104 5.75 -12.71 -7.51
CA VAL A 104 6.99 -11.95 -7.24
C VAL A 104 7.26 -10.94 -8.35
N MET A 105 7.14 -11.35 -9.62
CA MET A 105 7.40 -10.45 -10.75
C MET A 105 6.37 -9.32 -10.84
N GLU A 106 5.11 -9.60 -10.57
CA GLU A 106 4.05 -8.60 -10.52
C GLU A 106 4.32 -7.55 -9.43
N LEU A 107 4.71 -7.98 -8.23
CA LEU A 107 5.04 -7.04 -7.15
C LEU A 107 6.31 -6.24 -7.44
N ARG A 108 7.34 -6.86 -8.01
CA ARG A 108 8.57 -6.16 -8.42
C ARG A 108 8.30 -5.11 -9.51
N ALA A 109 7.43 -5.42 -10.47
CA ALA A 109 7.03 -4.48 -11.51
C ALA A 109 6.28 -3.28 -10.94
N CYS A 110 5.36 -3.52 -10.01
CA CYS A 110 4.60 -2.45 -9.33
C CYS A 110 5.47 -1.59 -8.40
N GLU A 111 6.42 -2.18 -7.66
CA GLU A 111 7.37 -1.41 -6.83
C GLU A 111 8.22 -0.43 -7.65
N GLY A 112 8.68 -0.86 -8.84
CA GLY A 112 9.50 -0.04 -9.72
C GLY A 112 8.77 1.21 -10.19
N MET A 113 7.51 1.07 -10.60
CA MET A 113 6.67 2.21 -10.99
C MET A 113 6.34 3.11 -9.78
N GLY A 114 6.04 2.51 -8.62
CA GLY A 114 5.73 3.25 -7.40
C GLY A 114 6.87 4.15 -6.93
N LYS A 115 8.13 3.67 -7.02
CA LYS A 115 9.33 4.45 -6.66
C LYS A 115 9.57 5.62 -7.61
N ALA A 116 9.34 5.43 -8.91
CA ALA A 116 9.47 6.51 -9.90
C ALA A 116 8.38 7.58 -9.72
N VAL A 117 7.13 7.18 -9.48
CA VAL A 117 6.03 8.11 -9.20
C VAL A 117 6.26 8.85 -7.89
N ARG A 118 6.71 8.18 -6.82
CA ARG A 118 7.10 8.87 -5.57
C ARG A 118 8.27 9.81 -5.76
N ALA A 119 9.28 9.44 -6.54
CA ALA A 119 10.40 10.34 -6.86
C ALA A 119 9.94 11.58 -7.63
N MET A 120 8.92 11.47 -8.50
CA MET A 120 8.30 12.62 -9.16
C MET A 120 7.50 13.48 -8.19
N LEU A 121 6.70 12.85 -7.30
CA LEU A 121 5.87 13.56 -6.33
C LEU A 121 6.70 14.23 -5.22
N ASP A 122 7.81 13.62 -4.79
CA ASP A 122 8.71 14.14 -3.75
C ASP A 122 9.47 15.39 -4.23
N MET A 123 9.75 15.48 -5.54
CA MET A 123 10.26 16.70 -6.17
C MET A 123 9.19 17.76 -6.38
N ALA A 124 7.92 17.36 -6.56
CA ALA A 124 6.79 18.27 -6.78
C ALA A 124 6.17 18.81 -5.47
N ALA A 125 6.28 18.08 -4.36
CA ALA A 125 5.63 18.43 -3.10
C ALA A 125 6.60 19.06 -2.10
N LYS A 126 6.89 20.35 -2.29
CA LYS A 126 7.22 21.24 -1.17
C LYS A 126 6.15 22.32 -1.06
N ILE A 127 5.01 21.95 -0.48
CA ILE A 127 3.87 22.87 -0.33
C ILE A 127 4.09 23.76 0.90
N ALA A 128 4.28 25.04 0.60
CA ALA A 128 3.85 26.26 1.26
C ALA A 128 3.74 26.28 2.80
N GLN A 129 4.77 26.86 3.42
CA GLN A 129 4.63 27.53 4.71
C GLN A 129 3.76 28.79 4.51
N MET A 130 2.54 28.78 5.04
CA MET A 130 1.67 29.96 5.06
C MET A 130 2.25 30.99 6.04
N ILE A 131 2.87 32.05 5.54
CA ILE A 131 3.11 33.26 6.34
C ILE A 131 1.77 33.98 6.46
N ARG A 132 1.14 33.84 7.63
CA ARG A 132 0.03 34.68 8.05
C ARG A 132 0.54 36.11 8.16
N SER A 133 0.24 36.94 7.16
CA SER A 133 0.41 38.38 7.27
C SER A 133 -0.59 38.89 8.31
N ASP A 134 -0.08 39.15 9.51
CA ASP A 134 -0.82 39.80 10.58
C ASP A 134 -1.01 41.29 10.22
N SER A 135 -2.14 41.60 9.60
CA SER A 135 -2.60 42.95 9.29
C SER A 135 -3.22 43.66 10.50
N ASN A 136 -2.97 43.19 11.74
CA ASN A 136 -3.47 43.81 12.95
C ASN A 136 -2.38 44.55 13.75
N ARG A 137 -1.79 45.60 13.14
CA ARG A 137 -1.09 46.66 13.88
C ARG A 137 -1.61 48.05 13.46
N ARG A 138 -2.92 48.24 13.62
CA ARG A 138 -3.60 49.54 13.70
C ARG A 138 -4.44 49.60 14.97
N ARG A 139 -3.76 49.76 16.09
CA ARG A 139 -4.20 50.35 17.37
C ARG A 139 -2.94 50.34 18.24
N ASP A 140 -2.76 51.36 19.09
CA ASP A 140 -1.64 51.47 20.06
C ASP A 140 -0.39 52.24 19.58
N ARG A 141 -0.59 53.46 19.06
CA ARG A 141 0.26 54.64 19.40
C ARG A 141 -0.63 55.88 19.41
N ALA A 142 -1.27 56.10 20.56
CA ALA A 142 -1.64 57.42 21.04
C ALA A 142 -0.47 57.97 21.86
#